data_AF-A0AAW5JVG3-F1
#
_entry.id   AF-A0AAW5JVG3-F1
#
_cell.length_a   1.000
_cell.length_b   1.000
_cell.length_c   1.000
_cell.angle_alpha   90.00
_cell.angle_beta   90.00
_cell.angle_gamma   90.00
#
_symmetry.space_group_name_H-M   'P 1'
#
loop_
_entity.id
_entity.type
_entity.pdbx_description
1 polymer ?
#
loop_
_entity_poly.entity_id
_entity_poly.type
_entity_poly.pdbx_seq_one_letter_code
_entity_poly.pdbx_strand_id
1 'polypeptide(L)'
;FNYEVSRSLAVCEGALLIVDAAQGIEAQTLANTYLAMEHDLEILPVINKIDLPAADPRKVKDEIENVISLPAQDAPEISAKMGVNISAVLEDIVANVPAPK
;
A
#
# COMPACT_ATOMS: atom_id res chain seq x y z
N PHE A 1 0.63 12.83 -15.48
CA PHE A 1 1.66 12.17 -14.66
C PHE A 1 1.67 10.63 -14.80
N ASN A 2 0.74 10.00 -15.53
CA ASN A 2 0.76 8.54 -15.70
C ASN A 2 2.04 8.00 -16.36
N TYR A 3 2.65 8.75 -17.28
CA TYR A 3 3.89 8.33 -17.94
C TYR A 3 5.08 8.28 -16.97
N GLU A 4 5.20 9.26 -16.07
CA GLU A 4 6.23 9.31 -15.05
C GLU A 4 6.04 8.23 -13.98
N VAL A 5 4.78 7.94 -13.62
CA VAL A 5 4.42 6.86 -12.68
C VAL A 5 4.79 5.51 -13.28
N SER A 6 4.36 5.21 -14.52
CA SER A 6 4.69 3.94 -15.18
C SER A 6 6.20 3.74 -15.35
N ARG A 7 6.95 4.78 -15.74
CA ARG A 7 8.41 4.67 -15.87
C ARG A 7 9.09 4.39 -14.52
N SER A 8 8.58 4.95 -13.43
CA SER A 8 9.15 4.73 -12.09
C SER A 8 8.81 3.35 -11.57
N LEU A 9 7.61 2.84 -11.87
CA LEU A 9 7.18 1.49 -11.52
C LEU A 9 7.98 0.43 -12.28
N ALA A 10 8.31 0.67 -13.55
CA ALA A 10 9.03 -0.29 -14.40
C ALA A 10 10.50 -0.58 -13.98
N VAL A 11 11.06 0.14 -13.02
CA VAL A 11 12.42 -0.07 -12.48
C VAL A 11 12.44 -0.56 -11.04
N CYS A 12 11.26 -0.83 -10.46
CA CYS A 12 11.14 -1.36 -9.12
C CYS A 12 10.75 -2.83 -9.16
N GLU A 13 11.04 -3.55 -8.08
CA GLU A 13 10.62 -4.94 -7.86
C GLU A 13 9.36 -5.02 -6.98
N GLY A 14 8.98 -3.91 -6.38
CA GLY A 14 7.78 -3.80 -5.57
C GLY A 14 7.32 -2.35 -5.37
N ALA A 15 6.10 -2.20 -4.88
CA ALA A 15 5.47 -0.92 -4.60
C ALA A 15 4.69 -0.96 -3.29
N LEU A 16 4.74 0.15 -2.54
CA LEU A 16 3.90 0.33 -1.35
C LEU A 16 2.56 0.94 -1.73
N LEU A 17 1.48 0.26 -1.36
CA LEU A 17 0.12 0.75 -1.51
C LEU A 17 -0.33 1.41 -0.20
N ILE A 18 -0.12 2.72 -0.10
CA ILE A 18 -0.48 3.48 1.11
C ILE A 18 -1.96 3.88 1.02
N VAL A 19 -2.78 3.38 1.95
CA VAL A 19 -4.21 3.68 2.04
C VAL A 19 -4.51 4.41 3.35
N ASP A 20 -5.36 5.43 3.29
CA ASP A 20 -5.77 6.19 4.46
C ASP A 20 -6.81 5.40 5.27
N ALA A 21 -6.51 5.14 6.54
CA ALA A 21 -7.38 4.43 7.46
C ALA A 21 -8.75 5.10 7.66
N ALA A 22 -8.87 6.42 7.46
CA ALA A 22 -10.11 7.16 7.64
C ALA A 22 -10.91 7.33 6.34
N GLN A 23 -10.25 7.32 5.18
CA GLN A 23 -10.90 7.56 3.88
C GLN A 23 -11.13 6.29 3.08
N GLY A 24 -10.29 5.26 3.26
CA GLY A 24 -10.35 4.03 2.50
C GLY A 24 -9.80 4.18 1.09
N ILE A 25 -10.31 3.34 0.18
CA ILE A 25 -9.82 3.27 -1.20
C ILE A 25 -10.51 4.32 -2.06
N GLU A 26 -9.70 5.13 -2.76
CA GLU A 26 -10.20 6.08 -3.74
C GLU A 26 -9.96 5.58 -5.17
N ALA A 27 -10.66 6.17 -6.15
CA ALA A 27 -10.50 5.82 -7.56
C ALA A 27 -9.05 5.97 -8.06
N GLN A 28 -8.28 6.90 -7.48
CA GLN A 28 -6.87 7.10 -7.82
C GLN A 28 -5.97 5.98 -7.30
N THR A 29 -6.25 5.49 -6.08
CA THR A 29 -5.59 4.33 -5.48
C THR A 29 -5.77 3.10 -6.36
N LEU A 30 -6.98 2.88 -6.89
CA LEU A 30 -7.27 1.78 -7.81
C LEU A 30 -6.45 1.89 -9.10
N ALA A 31 -6.48 3.05 -9.77
CA ALA A 31 -5.78 3.23 -11.05
C ALA A 31 -4.27 2.95 -10.93
N ASN A 32 -3.62 3.43 -9.87
CA ASN A 32 -2.20 3.19 -9.65
C ASN A 32 -1.89 1.73 -9.29
N THR A 33 -2.80 1.09 -8.55
CA THR A 33 -2.62 -0.32 -8.18
C THR A 33 -2.69 -1.22 -9.41
N TYR A 34 -3.66 -1.01 -10.30
CA TYR A 34 -3.74 -1.76 -11.55
C TYR A 34 -2.51 -1.56 -12.43
N LEU A 35 -1.99 -0.32 -12.52
CA LEU A 35 -0.74 -0.06 -13.24
C LEU A 35 0.46 -0.81 -12.63
N ALA A 36 0.56 -0.89 -11.31
CA ALA A 36 1.62 -1.65 -10.64
C ALA A 36 1.48 -3.17 -10.88
N MET A 37 0.26 -3.70 -10.92
CA MET A 37 0.00 -5.11 -11.23
C MET A 37 0.36 -5.46 -12.68
N GLU A 38 0.12 -4.55 -13.64
CA GLU A 38 0.54 -4.73 -15.04
C GLU A 38 2.06 -4.82 -15.22
N HIS A 39 2.83 -4.32 -14.25
CA HIS A 39 4.29 -4.35 -14.24
C HIS A 39 4.87 -5.51 -13.40
N ASP A 40 4.05 -6.49 -12.99
CA ASP A 40 4.44 -7.65 -12.17
C ASP A 40 5.16 -7.26 -10.86
N LEU A 41 4.79 -6.12 -10.28
CA LEU A 41 5.38 -5.64 -9.03
C LEU A 41 4.76 -6.33 -7.82
N GLU A 42 5.58 -6.60 -6.81
CA GLU A 42 5.08 -7.00 -5.49
C GLU A 42 4.42 -5.79 -4.81
N ILE A 43 3.12 -5.87 -4.53
CA ILE A 43 2.36 -4.76 -3.95
C ILE A 43 2.10 -5.02 -2.47
N LEU A 44 2.70 -4.20 -1.62
CA LEU A 44 2.53 -4.31 -0.17
C LEU A 44 1.60 -3.21 0.35
N PRO A 45 0.40 -3.55 0.85
CA PRO A 45 -0.51 -2.57 1.43
C PRO A 45 0.00 -2.05 2.77
N VAL A 46 -0.18 -0.75 3.00
CA VAL A 46 0.16 -0.07 4.26
C VAL A 46 -0.99 0.84 4.65
N ILE A 47 -1.53 0.66 5.86
CA ILE A 47 -2.66 1.43 6.36
C ILE A 47 -2.14 2.62 7.17
N ASN A 48 -2.32 3.83 6.67
CA ASN A 48 -1.76 5.05 7.26
C ASN A 48 -2.84 5.92 7.93
N LYS A 49 -2.40 6.88 8.74
CA LYS A 49 -3.25 7.82 9.49
C LYS A 49 -4.12 7.19 10.57
N ILE A 50 -3.63 6.12 11.21
CA ILE A 50 -4.32 5.48 12.35
C ILE A 50 -4.49 6.41 13.57
N ASP A 51 -3.81 7.56 13.58
CA ASP A 51 -3.96 8.59 14.62
C ASP A 51 -5.27 9.39 14.50
N LEU A 52 -5.99 9.29 13.37
CA LEU A 52 -7.23 10.03 13.19
C LEU A 52 -8.38 9.38 13.96
N PRO A 53 -9.28 10.17 14.57
CA PRO A 53 -10.43 9.63 15.31
C PRO A 53 -11.44 8.90 14.42
N ALA A 54 -11.41 9.16 13.12
CA ALA A 54 -12.24 8.49 12.13
C ALA A 54 -11.55 7.28 11.47
N ALA A 55 -10.33 6.92 11.90
CA ALA A 55 -9.60 5.79 11.35
C ALA A 55 -10.30 4.46 11.67
N ASP A 56 -10.53 3.66 10.63
CA ASP A 56 -11.02 2.28 10.72
C ASP A 56 -10.15 1.34 9.87
N PRO A 57 -8.96 0.96 10.38
CA PRO A 57 -8.02 0.14 9.61
C PRO A 57 -8.59 -1.20 9.17
N ARG A 58 -9.44 -1.83 10.00
CA ARG A 58 -10.04 -3.14 9.70
C ARG A 58 -10.93 -3.06 8.48
N LYS A 59 -11.84 -2.08 8.45
CA LYS A 59 -12.71 -1.87 7.31
C LYS A 59 -11.91 -1.61 6.02
N VAL A 60 -10.84 -0.83 6.11
CA VAL A 60 -9.98 -0.54 4.94
C VAL A 60 -9.24 -1.79 4.46
N LYS A 61 -8.73 -2.63 5.36
CA LYS A 61 -8.12 -3.92 5.00
C LYS A 61 -9.11 -4.83 4.26
N ASP A 62 -10.33 -4.93 4.78
CA ASP A 62 -11.39 -5.69 4.12
C ASP A 62 -11.75 -5.11 2.76
N GLU A 63 -11.75 -3.78 2.61
CA GLU A 63 -12.00 -3.12 1.33
C GLU A 63 -10.89 -3.43 0.31
N ILE A 64 -9.62 -3.46 0.73
CA ILE A 64 -8.49 -3.77 -0.15
C ILE A 64 -8.61 -5.20 -0.66
N GLU A 65 -8.92 -6.17 0.21
CA GLU A 65 -9.12 -7.56 -0.19
C GLU A 65 -10.33 -7.74 -1.11
N ASN A 66 -11.44 -7.07 -0.83
CA ASN A 66 -12.67 -7.24 -1.62
C ASN A 66 -12.63 -6.51 -2.97
N VAL A 67 -11.96 -5.36 -3.06
CA VAL A 67 -11.97 -4.51 -4.26
C VAL A 67 -10.73 -4.74 -5.12
N ILE A 68 -9.56 -4.82 -4.49
CA ILE A 68 -8.27 -4.94 -5.19
C ILE A 68 -7.83 -6.41 -5.27
N SER A 69 -8.42 -7.30 -4.47
CA SER A 69 -8.01 -8.72 -4.40
C SER A 69 -6.54 -8.90 -3.98
N LEU A 70 -6.03 -7.99 -3.13
CA LEU A 70 -4.71 -8.07 -2.53
C LEU A 70 -4.80 -8.46 -1.05
N PRO A 71 -3.93 -9.34 -0.55
CA PRO A 71 -3.90 -9.70 0.87
C PRO A 71 -3.53 -8.48 1.71
N ALA A 72 -4.39 -8.10 2.64
CA ALA A 72 -4.25 -6.88 3.43
C ALA A 72 -4.48 -7.06 4.93
N GLN A 73 -4.94 -8.23 5.39
CA GLN A 73 -5.17 -8.45 6.83
C GLN A 73 -3.91 -8.21 7.68
N ASP A 74 -2.75 -8.66 7.19
CA ASP A 74 -1.46 -8.52 7.87
C ASP A 74 -0.76 -7.18 7.56
N ALA A 75 -1.41 -6.29 6.80
CA ALA A 75 -0.84 -5.00 6.42
C ALA A 75 -0.46 -4.16 7.66
N PRO A 76 0.75 -3.55 7.67
CA PRO A 76 1.17 -2.67 8.75
C PRO A 76 0.22 -1.48 8.92
N GLU A 77 -0.21 -1.26 10.16
CA GLU A 77 -0.99 -0.10 10.59
C GLU A 77 -0.04 0.95 11.15
N ILE A 78 0.04 2.13 10.51
CA ILE A 78 1.01 3.17 10.83
C ILE A 78 0.39 4.56 10.99
N SER A 79 1.12 5.43 11.69
CA SER A 79 0.93 6.88 11.58
C SER A 79 2.23 7.52 11.16
N ALA A 80 2.31 7.91 9.88
CA ALA A 80 3.45 8.67 9.36
C ALA A 80 3.61 10.03 10.06
N LYS A 81 2.52 10.63 10.53
CA LYS A 81 2.53 11.90 11.26
C LYS A 81 3.14 11.77 12.65
N MET A 82 2.81 10.70 13.36
CA MET A 82 3.26 10.46 14.74
C MET A 82 4.52 9.59 14.79
N GLY A 83 4.99 9.06 13.66
CA GLY A 83 6.12 8.13 13.58
C GLY A 83 5.82 6.75 14.19
N VAL A 84 4.54 6.34 14.20
CA VAL A 84 4.11 5.09 14.83
C VAL A 84 4.25 3.92 13.85
N ASN A 85 4.89 2.85 14.30
CA ASN A 85 4.98 1.54 13.63
C ASN A 85 5.66 1.56 12.24
N ILE A 86 6.48 2.58 11.95
CA ILE A 86 7.18 2.71 10.67
C ILE A 86 8.17 1.56 10.44
N SER A 87 8.77 1.04 11.51
CA SER A 87 9.69 -0.11 11.42
C SER A 87 9.03 -1.36 10.84
N ALA A 88 7.76 -1.62 11.15
CA ALA A 88 7.03 -2.77 10.60
C ALA A 88 6.93 -2.70 9.07
N VAL A 89 6.76 -1.50 8.50
CA VAL A 89 6.75 -1.31 7.04
C VAL A 89 8.12 -1.65 6.44
N LEU A 90 9.21 -1.23 7.10
CA LEU A 90 10.55 -1.54 6.61
C LEU A 90 10.87 -3.03 6.69
N GLU A 91 10.46 -3.69 7.78
CA GLU A 91 10.60 -5.14 7.94
C GLU A 91 9.79 -5.91 6.89
N ASP A 92 8.57 -5.48 6.63
CA ASP A 92 7.69 -6.05 5.62
C ASP A 92 8.28 -5.94 4.20
N ILE A 93 8.84 -4.77 3.85
CA ILE A 93 9.55 -4.57 2.58
C ILE A 93 10.72 -5.54 2.45
N VAL A 94 11.55 -5.67 3.49
CA VAL A 94 12.74 -6.55 3.45
C VAL A 94 12.34 -8.02 3.36
N ALA A 95 11.23 -8.42 3.97
CA ALA A 95 10.76 -9.80 3.98
C ALA A 95 10.11 -10.20 2.65
N ASN A 96 9.33 -9.30 2.05
CA ASN A 96 8.41 -9.66 0.97
C ASN A 96 8.77 -9.08 -0.40
N VAL A 97 9.46 -7.94 -0.49
CA VAL A 97 9.90 -7.42 -1.80
C VAL A 97 11.09 -8.24 -2.32
N PRO A 98 11.01 -8.84 -3.52
CA PRO A 98 12.10 -9.63 -4.05
C PRO A 98 13.32 -8.77 -4.39
N ALA A 99 14.51 -9.36 -4.30
CA ALA A 99 15.73 -8.72 -4.76
C ALA A 99 15.73 -8.52 -6.28
N PRO A 100 16.35 -7.43 -6.79
CA PRO A 100 16.48 -7.18 -8.22
C PRO A 100 17.26 -8.31 -8.91
N LYS A 101 16.94 -8.56 -10.19
CA LYS A 101 17.60 -9.54 -11.04
C LYS A 101 18.67 -8.92 -11.94
#